data_AF-A0A963F1C0-F1
#
_entry.id   AF-A0A963F1C0-F1
#
_cell.length_a   1.000
_cell.length_b   1.000
_cell.length_c   1.000
_cell.angle_alpha   90.00
_cell.angle_beta   90.00
_cell.angle_gamma   90.00
#
_symmetry.space_group_name_H-M   'P 1'
#
loop_
_entity.id
_entity.type
_entity.pdbx_description
1 polymer ?
#
loop_
_entity_poly.entity_id
_entity_poly.type
_entity_poly.pdbx_seq_one_letter_code
_entity_poly.pdbx_strand_id
1 'polypeptide(L)' 'MKNRWHWLGALLLAAICTGAQAKPDKPNILVIWGDDIGWSNLSAYHRGMLGGSTPNIDRIANEGALFTDYYGEQSCT' A
#
# COMPACT_ATOMS: atom_id res chain seq x y z
N MET A 1 -54.25 9.19 -18.29
CA MET A 1 -53.03 8.53 -18.82
C MET A 1 -51.80 9.45 -18.97
N LYS A 2 -51.81 10.69 -18.45
CA LYS A 2 -50.76 11.70 -18.74
C LYS A 2 -49.58 11.76 -17.75
N ASN A 3 -49.63 11.00 -16.64
CA ASN A 3 -48.66 11.16 -15.53
C ASN A 3 -47.69 9.98 -15.39
N ARG A 4 -47.72 8.99 -16.29
CA ARG A 4 -46.96 7.74 -16.17
C ARG A 4 -45.46 7.89 -16.50
N TRP A 5 -45.07 8.98 -17.15
CA TRP A 5 -43.71 9.21 -17.65
C TRP A 5 -42.77 9.78 -16.58
N HIS A 6 -43.30 10.60 -15.65
CA HIS A 6 -42.52 11.14 -14.52
C HIS A 6 -42.06 10.04 -13.56
N TRP A 7 -42.90 9.02 -13.34
CA TRP A 7 -42.56 7.86 -12.51
C TRP A 7 -41.49 6.97 -13.16
N LEU A 8 -41.50 6.82 -14.48
CA LEU A 8 -40.46 6.10 -15.23
C LEU A 8 -39.11 6.84 -15.18
N GLY A 9 -39.11 8.17 -15.33
CA GLY A 9 -37.91 8.98 -15.20
C GLY A 9 -37.31 8.94 -13.79
N ALA A 10 -38.15 8.99 -12.76
CA ALA A 10 -37.72 8.86 -11.36
C ALA A 10 -37.12 7.47 -11.04
N LEU A 11 -37.72 6.40 -11.58
CA LEU A 11 -37.19 5.04 -11.45
C LEU A 11 -35.84 4.85 -12.14
N LEU A 12 -35.65 5.44 -13.33
CA LEU A 12 -34.37 5.40 -14.04
C LEU A 12 -33.27 6.18 -13.31
N LEU A 13 -33.61 7.33 -12.73
CA LEU A 13 -32.67 8.14 -11.95
C LEU A 13 -32.24 7.42 -10.66
N ALA A 14 -33.18 6.76 -9.98
CA ALA A 14 -32.90 5.98 -8.78
C ALA A 14 -31.97 4.77 -9.06
N ALA A 15 -32.11 4.12 -10.22
CA ALA A 15 -31.27 2.99 -10.62
C ALA A 15 -29.81 3.38 -10.92
N ILE A 16 -29.56 4.61 -11.38
CA ILE A 16 -28.20 5.13 -11.61
C ILE A 16 -27.49 5.44 -10.29
N CYS A 17 -28.25 5.84 -9.26
CA CYS A 17 -27.70 6.15 -7.94
C CYS A 17 -27.32 4.91 -7.10
N THR A 18 -27.76 3.70 -7.48
CA THR A 18 -27.48 2.46 -6.74
C THR A 18 -26.27 1.68 -7.27
N GLY A 19 -25.26 2.36 -7.82
CA GLY A 19 -23.99 1.73 -8.16
C GLY A 19 -23.42 1.01 -6.93
N ALA A 20 -23.37 -0.32 -6.96
CA ALA A 20 -22.86 -1.11 -5.86
C ALA A 20 -21.40 -0.73 -5.59
N GLN A 21 -21.13 -0.08 -4.45
CA GLN A 21 -19.76 0.11 -3.99
C GLN A 21 -19.21 -1.27 -3.64
N ALA A 22 -18.33 -1.79 -4.50
CA ALA A 22 -17.53 -2.95 -4.16
C ALA A 22 -16.77 -2.61 -2.87
N LYS A 23 -17.03 -3.39 -1.81
CA LYS A 23 -16.33 -3.21 -0.54
C LYS A 23 -14.84 -3.46 -0.81
N PRO A 24 -13.95 -2.51 -0.50
CA PRO A 24 -12.53 -2.75 -0.68
C PRO A 24 -12.14 -4.00 0.10
N ASP A 25 -11.42 -4.91 -0.56
CA ASP A 25 -10.89 -6.09 0.12
C ASP A 25 -9.97 -5.64 1.26
N LYS A 26 -10.07 -6.33 2.39
CA LYS A 26 -9.23 -6.03 3.55
C LYS A 26 -7.77 -6.37 3.19
N PRO A 27 -6.81 -5.45 3.32
CA PRO A 27 -5.41 -5.75 3.03
C PRO A 27 -4.83 -6.72 4.06
N ASN A 28 -3.93 -7.59 3.62
CA ASN A 28 -3.07 -8.37 4.49
C ASN A 28 -1.83 -7.54 4.84
N ILE A 29 -1.47 -7.48 6.11
CA ILE A 29 -0.31 -6.71 6.60
C ILE A 29 0.73 -7.71 7.12
N LEU A 30 1.93 -7.68 6.56
CA LEU A 30 3.09 -8.45 7.00
C LEU A 30 4.17 -7.49 7.48
N VAL A 31 4.68 -7.72 8.69
CA VAL A 31 5.83 -7.00 9.25
C VAL A 31 7.02 -7.94 9.25
N ILE A 32 8.11 -7.52 8.62
CA ILE A 32 9.40 -8.22 8.61
C ILE A 32 10.36 -7.37 9.44
N TRP A 33 10.95 -7.94 10.48
CA TRP A 33 11.86 -7.24 11.38
C TRP A 33 13.23 -7.91 11.36
N GLY A 34 14.28 -7.14 11.06
CA GLY A 34 15.66 -7.61 11.12
C GLY A 34 16.24 -7.38 12.51
N ASP A 35 17.05 -8.33 12.99
CA ASP A 35 17.84 -8.21 14.22
C ASP A 35 19.27 -7.78 13.88
N ASP A 36 19.82 -6.82 14.63
CA ASP A 36 21.17 -6.26 14.44
C ASP A 36 21.52 -5.87 12.98
N ILE A 37 20.53 -5.41 12.21
CA ILE A 37 20.73 -4.93 10.84
C ILE A 37 21.08 -3.44 10.84
N GLY A 38 22.34 -3.15 10.52
CA GLY A 38 22.82 -1.79 10.30
C GLY A 38 22.38 -1.21 8.95
N TRP A 39 22.35 0.12 8.87
CA TRP A 39 22.00 0.87 7.65
C TRP A 39 22.77 0.40 6.42
N SER A 40 24.07 0.18 6.59
CA SER A 40 25.02 -0.22 5.57
C SER A 40 24.91 -1.68 5.13
N ASN A 41 24.08 -2.51 5.79
CA ASN A 41 23.95 -3.93 5.42
C ASN A 41 23.01 -4.17 4.24
N LEU A 42 22.14 -3.21 3.90
CA LEU A 42 21.15 -3.34 2.82
C LEU A 42 21.56 -2.52 1.60
N SER A 43 21.54 -3.14 0.41
CA SER A 43 21.98 -2.46 -0.82
C SER A 43 21.09 -1.32 -1.28
N ALA A 44 19.82 -1.33 -0.87
CA ALA A 44 18.93 -0.18 -1.00
C ALA A 44 19.51 1.11 -0.36
N TYR A 45 20.27 0.99 0.73
CA TYR A 45 20.85 2.13 1.45
C TYR A 45 22.29 2.43 1.08
N HIS A 46 23.15 1.42 0.95
CA HIS A 46 24.55 1.64 0.60
C HIS A 46 24.78 1.83 -0.91
N ARG A 47 23.77 1.60 -1.75
CA ARG A 47 23.76 1.91 -3.21
C ARG A 47 25.01 1.40 -3.95
N GLY A 48 25.46 0.20 -3.62
CA GLY A 48 26.64 -0.43 -4.21
C GLY A 48 28.01 0.12 -3.75
N MET A 49 28.04 1.07 -2.80
CA MET A 49 29.29 1.54 -2.20
C MET A 49 29.96 0.49 -1.30
N LEU A 50 29.15 -0.42 -0.76
CA LEU A 50 29.59 -1.59 -0.03
C LEU A 50 29.33 -2.83 -0.89
N GLY A 51 30.21 -3.82 -0.79
CA GLY A 51 30.04 -5.09 -1.50
C GLY A 51 28.79 -5.84 -1.00
N GLY A 52 28.15 -6.59 -1.89
CA GLY A 52 26.93 -7.35 -1.60
C GLY A 52 25.68 -6.74 -2.22
N SER A 53 24.62 -7.56 -2.33
CA SER A 53 23.31 -7.15 -2.80
C SER A 53 22.22 -7.94 -2.09
N THR A 54 21.12 -7.26 -1.78
CA THR A 54 19.90 -7.78 -1.17
C THR A 54 18.73 -7.63 -2.15
N PRO A 55 18.71 -8.38 -3.27
CA PRO A 55 17.83 -8.08 -4.41
C PRO A 55 16.33 -8.12 -4.06
N ASN A 56 15.91 -8.96 -3.12
CA ASN A 56 14.52 -9.02 -2.68
C ASN A 56 14.11 -7.80 -1.84
N ILE A 57 15.01 -7.27 -1.01
CA ILE A 57 14.77 -6.07 -0.20
C ILE A 57 14.83 -4.83 -1.09
N ASP A 58 15.78 -4.80 -2.03
CA ASP A 58 15.91 -3.73 -3.01
C ASP A 58 14.64 -3.60 -3.86
N ARG A 59 14.04 -4.73 -4.27
CA ARG A 59 12.75 -4.74 -4.97
C ARG A 59 11.64 -4.10 -4.14
N ILE A 60 11.53 -4.43 -2.84
CA ILE A 60 10.53 -3.83 -1.95
C ILE A 60 10.73 -2.31 -1.82
N ALA A 61 11.98 -1.86 -1.70
CA ALA A 61 12.30 -0.44 -1.66
C ALA A 61 11.94 0.30 -2.96
N ASN A 62 12.18 -0.33 -4.12
CA ASN A 62 11.91 0.25 -5.44
C ASN A 62 10.42 0.25 -5.80
N GLU A 63 9.66 -0.77 -5.40
CA GLU A 63 8.21 -0.88 -5.66
C GLU A 63 7.36 -0.13 -4.63
N GLY A 64 7.95 0.20 -3.48
CA GLY A 64 7.28 0.84 -2.36
C GLY A 64 7.91 2.18 -1.99
N ALA A 65 8.22 2.32 -0.71
CA ALA A 65 8.86 3.49 -0.15
C ALA A 65 10.13 3.08 0.62
N LEU A 66 11.14 3.94 0.56
CA LEU A 66 12.37 3.81 1.33
C LEU A 66 12.45 4.98 2.32
N PHE A 67 12.48 4.67 3.62
CA PHE A 67 12.63 5.69 4.65
C PHE A 67 14.10 6.05 4.80
N THR A 68 14.44 7.32 4.66
CA THR A 68 15.82 7.82 4.82
C THR A 68 16.20 8.08 6.28
N ASP A 69 15.19 8.21 7.14
CA ASP A 69 15.33 8.60 8.53
C ASP A 69 14.45 7.68 9.39
N TYR A 70 15.10 6.89 10.25
CA TYR A 70 14.46 5.98 11.20
C TYR A 70 15.33 5.89 12.46
N TYR A 71 14.71 6.13 13.62
CA TYR A 71 15.39 6.14 14.92
C TYR A 71 14.73 5.11 15.84
N GLY A 72 15.55 4.29 16.51
CA GLY A 72 15.12 3.31 17.49
C GLY A 72 16.04 3.32 18.71
N GLU A 73 15.56 2.75 19.81
CA GLU A 73 16.40 2.51 20.99
C GLU A 73 17.52 1.51 20.63
N GLN A 74 18.73 1.76 21.14
CA GLN A 74 19.87 0.85 20.96
C GLN A 74 19.80 -0.31 21.97
N SER A 75 18.64 -0.96 22.02
CA SER A 75 18.39 -2.14 22.85
C SER A 75 17.39 -3.05 22.15
N CYS A 76 17.49 -4.35 22.45
CA CYS A 76 16.59 -5.38 21.92
C CYS A 76 15.48 -5.77 22.94
N THR A 77 15.28 -4.97 23.99
CA THR A 77 14.38 -5.23 25.13
C THR A 77 13.17 -4.32 25.15
#